data_AF-A0A966R420-F1
#
_entry.id   AF-A0A966R420-F1
#
_cell.length_a   1.000
_cell.length_b   1.000
_cell.length_c   1.000
_cell.angle_alpha   90.00
_cell.angle_beta   90.00
_cell.angle_gamma   90.00
#
_symmetry.space_group_name_H-M   'P 1'
#
loop_
_entity.id
_entity.type
_entity.pdbx_description
1 polymer ?
#
loop_
_entity_poly.entity_id
_entity_poly.type
_entity_poly.pdbx_seq_one_letter_code
_entity_poly.pdbx_strand_id
1 'polypeptide(L)'
;MKISYVDFWLETRNAPLSPAEIHGDGWSAIGTSRELRVIHEGVGLFHVTSLEKIIGEKIHITDPRDADVIVCSGFGNVRYFFPHKIKIFLCYEATFPIDLPNSVCFSSSLEHFYLPIYLCYHDFDLYVFLLQGGRSLDELAFQQKKDCLSIISNPNGEFRNRFLEQLMEHFSVDNYGKYANNTRDEVIDSSCWYDPRISTVIQRYKFMICMENCSMRGYHTEKIMHGFRNNVIPIYYGDPECQNIFNPKAYINVNELGVEKSIEKIRFLSQNLKEYNEMLSEPKIHSGSILMSDSYHKFMSRAYFEQTIRTIFEHAGKDFFLHQ
;
A
#
# COMPACT_ATOMS: atom_id res chain seq x y z
N MET A 1 28.63 0.66 -1.43
CA MET A 1 28.62 -0.80 -1.69
C MET A 1 27.17 -1.20 -1.91
N LYS A 2 26.82 -1.82 -3.05
CA LYS A 2 25.46 -2.36 -3.26
C LYS A 2 25.28 -3.51 -2.27
N ILE A 3 24.54 -3.30 -1.20
CA ILE A 3 23.96 -4.43 -0.48
C ILE A 3 22.92 -4.99 -1.46
N SER A 4 23.19 -6.18 -1.98
CA SER A 4 22.14 -6.96 -2.61
C SER A 4 21.13 -7.25 -1.49
N TYR A 5 20.02 -6.52 -1.50
CA TYR A 5 18.98 -6.63 -0.47
C TYR A 5 18.41 -8.06 -0.40
N VAL A 6 18.53 -8.80 -1.50
CA VAL A 6 18.27 -10.24 -1.58
C VAL A 6 19.16 -11.01 -0.61
N ASP A 7 20.44 -10.67 -0.48
CA ASP A 7 21.38 -11.38 0.40
C ASP A 7 21.10 -11.08 1.89
N PHE A 8 20.77 -9.84 2.25
CA PHE A 8 20.33 -9.49 3.62
C PHE A 8 19.01 -10.21 4.00
N TRP A 9 18.08 -10.33 3.05
CA TRP A 9 16.84 -11.10 3.22
C TRP A 9 17.08 -12.62 3.33
N LEU A 10 18.05 -13.16 2.59
CA LEU A 10 18.41 -14.58 2.62
C LEU A 10 19.17 -14.96 3.90
N GLU A 11 20.01 -14.08 4.43
CA GLU A 11 20.74 -14.31 5.68
C GLU A 11 19.82 -14.34 6.90
N THR A 12 18.80 -13.48 6.93
CA THR A 12 17.84 -13.36 8.04
C THR A 12 16.74 -14.44 8.04
N ARG A 13 16.58 -15.18 6.94
CA ARG A 13 15.69 -16.35 6.81
C ARG A 13 15.99 -17.46 7.83
N ASN A 14 17.25 -17.60 8.24
CA ASN A 14 17.73 -18.76 9.01
C ASN A 14 17.89 -18.51 10.52
N ALA A 15 17.58 -17.30 11.01
CA ALA A 15 17.62 -17.03 12.44
C ALA A 15 16.32 -17.55 13.11
N PRO A 16 16.40 -18.56 14.01
CA PRO A 16 15.23 -19.01 14.76
C PRO A 16 14.84 -17.93 15.78
N LEU A 17 13.53 -17.62 15.86
CA LEU A 17 12.96 -16.80 16.93
C LEU A 17 12.22 -17.72 17.91
N SER A 18 12.25 -17.34 19.18
CA SER A 18 11.54 -18.00 20.26
C SER A 18 10.03 -17.67 20.24
N PRO A 19 9.16 -18.56 20.75
CA PRO A 19 7.72 -18.30 20.84
C PRO A 19 7.34 -17.02 21.63
N ALA A 20 8.18 -16.56 22.54
CA ALA A 20 7.94 -15.33 23.32
C ALA A 20 8.05 -14.05 22.46
N GLU A 21 8.89 -14.07 21.43
CA GLU A 21 9.06 -12.95 20.47
C GLU A 21 7.87 -12.84 19.49
N ILE A 22 7.11 -13.92 19.35
CA ILE A 22 5.89 -13.99 18.51
C ILE A 22 4.66 -13.48 19.27
N HIS A 23 4.62 -13.69 20.59
CA HIS A 23 3.44 -13.37 21.40
C HIS A 23 3.52 -12.04 22.15
N GLY A 24 4.66 -11.37 22.14
CA GLY A 24 4.78 -10.06 22.78
C GLY A 24 4.48 -10.16 24.28
N ASP A 25 5.14 -11.04 25.01
CA ASP A 25 5.09 -11.04 26.47
C ASP A 25 6.54 -11.02 26.98
N GLY A 26 6.97 -9.85 27.45
CA GLY A 26 8.35 -9.57 27.86
C GLY A 26 8.87 -8.15 27.57
N TRP A 27 7.98 -7.19 27.32
CA TRP A 27 8.32 -5.81 26.98
C TRP A 27 8.94 -5.05 28.15
N SER A 28 10.26 -4.89 28.15
CA SER A 28 10.89 -3.73 28.81
C SER A 28 11.33 -2.76 27.71
N ALA A 29 10.83 -1.53 27.76
CA ALA A 29 11.30 -0.44 26.92
C ALA A 29 12.82 -0.25 27.14
N ILE A 30 13.62 -0.55 26.12
CA ILE A 30 15.01 -0.12 26.10
C ILE A 30 14.97 1.33 25.62
N GLY A 31 14.91 2.27 26.57
CA GLY A 31 14.93 3.69 26.27
C GLY A 31 16.23 4.08 25.58
N THR A 32 16.14 4.57 24.34
CA THR A 32 17.17 5.43 23.78
C THR A 32 17.13 6.73 24.60
N SER A 33 18.26 7.16 25.16
CA SER A 33 18.29 8.35 26.02
C SER A 33 18.15 9.67 25.26
N ARG A 34 17.77 9.64 23.97
CA ARG A 34 17.74 10.83 23.09
C ARG A 34 16.55 10.77 22.13
N GLU A 35 15.74 11.82 22.17
CA GLU A 35 14.61 12.07 21.26
C GLU A 35 15.11 12.22 19.82
N LEU A 36 14.51 11.46 18.88
CA LEU A 36 14.91 11.46 17.46
C LEU A 36 14.41 12.71 16.75
N ARG A 37 15.31 13.47 16.13
CA ARG A 37 14.96 14.69 15.40
C ARG A 37 14.84 14.39 13.91
N VAL A 38 13.66 14.60 13.35
CA VAL A 38 13.35 14.27 11.96
C VAL A 38 12.89 15.52 11.23
N ILE A 39 13.18 15.59 9.94
CA ILE A 39 12.40 16.44 9.04
C ILE A 39 11.62 15.56 8.08
N HIS A 40 10.41 15.96 7.77
CA HIS A 40 9.59 15.32 6.75
C HIS A 40 9.41 16.25 5.56
N GLU A 41 9.59 15.73 4.35
CA GLU A 41 9.48 16.48 3.10
C GLU A 41 8.71 15.68 2.06
N GLY A 42 7.74 16.32 1.40
CA GLY A 42 6.98 15.65 0.33
C GLY A 42 6.13 14.48 0.82
N VAL A 43 6.11 14.23 2.13
CA VAL A 43 5.30 13.23 2.81
C VAL A 43 4.35 13.96 3.75
N GLY A 44 3.08 13.55 3.74
CA GLY A 44 2.11 14.05 4.71
C GLY A 44 2.46 13.60 6.13
N LEU A 45 2.03 14.39 7.13
CA LEU A 45 2.25 14.11 8.56
C LEU A 45 1.82 12.69 8.97
N PHE A 46 0.79 12.17 8.31
CA PHE A 46 0.32 10.81 8.46
C PHE A 46 1.42 9.73 8.32
N HIS A 47 2.35 9.88 7.38
CA HIS A 47 3.45 8.94 7.19
C HIS A 47 4.44 9.01 8.35
N VAL A 48 4.66 10.20 8.90
CA VAL A 48 5.49 10.38 10.11
C VAL A 48 4.82 9.71 11.29
N THR A 49 3.52 9.91 11.50
CA THR A 49 2.76 9.24 12.57
C THR A 49 2.75 7.73 12.42
N SER A 50 2.72 7.22 11.19
CA SER A 50 2.88 5.78 10.92
C SER A 50 4.26 5.31 11.37
N LEU A 51 5.33 6.05 11.04
CA LEU A 51 6.67 5.74 11.53
C LEU A 51 6.76 5.81 13.06
N GLU A 52 6.14 6.79 13.73
CA GLU A 52 6.07 6.86 15.20
C GLU A 52 5.40 5.61 15.79
N LYS A 53 4.29 5.16 15.21
CA LYS A 53 3.58 3.93 15.64
C LYS A 53 4.48 2.71 15.52
N ILE A 54 5.24 2.61 14.43
CA ILE A 54 6.10 1.44 14.20
C ILE A 54 7.40 1.53 15.03
N ILE A 55 7.95 2.73 15.25
CA ILE A 55 9.15 2.97 16.08
C ILE A 55 8.83 2.85 17.58
N GLY A 56 7.59 3.15 17.98
CA GLY A 56 7.17 3.15 19.38
C GLY A 56 7.69 4.34 20.20
N GLU A 57 8.29 5.35 19.55
CA GLU A 57 8.80 6.58 20.15
C GLU A 57 8.24 7.79 19.40
N LYS A 58 8.10 8.92 20.10
CA LYS A 58 7.72 10.17 19.45
C LYS A 58 8.87 10.71 18.61
N ILE A 59 8.53 11.17 17.42
CA ILE A 59 9.47 11.83 16.52
C ILE A 59 9.38 13.34 16.74
N HIS A 60 10.51 14.00 16.97
CA HIS A 60 10.58 15.44 17.07
C HIS A 60 10.82 16.07 15.69
N ILE A 61 9.84 16.80 15.17
CA ILE A 61 9.99 17.52 13.88
C ILE A 61 10.84 18.78 14.06
N THR A 62 11.91 18.92 13.27
CA THR A 62 12.89 20.00 13.41
C THR A 62 13.35 20.60 12.08
N ASP A 63 14.20 21.64 12.15
CA ASP A 63 14.88 22.24 11.00
C ASP A 63 15.81 21.22 10.31
N PRO A 64 15.91 21.22 8.96
CA PRO A 64 16.75 20.25 8.27
C PRO A 64 18.22 20.22 8.75
N ARG A 65 18.77 21.36 9.21
CA ARG A 65 20.14 21.46 9.74
C ARG A 65 20.31 20.68 11.03
N ASP A 66 19.28 20.65 11.87
CA ASP A 66 19.30 19.98 13.17
C ASP A 66 18.78 18.54 13.11
N ALA A 67 18.11 18.15 12.03
CA ALA A 67 17.56 16.80 11.87
C ALA A 67 18.65 15.72 11.84
N ASP A 68 18.41 14.62 12.54
CA ASP A 68 19.22 13.41 12.47
C ASP A 68 18.88 12.61 11.19
N VAL A 69 17.62 12.66 10.75
CA VAL A 69 17.07 11.89 9.61
C VAL A 69 16.13 12.75 8.77
N ILE A 70 16.17 12.54 7.45
CA ILE A 70 15.23 13.13 6.49
C ILE A 70 14.26 12.03 6.02
N VAL A 71 12.98 12.14 6.37
CA VAL A 71 11.92 11.31 5.77
C VAL A 71 11.40 12.04 4.54
N CYS A 72 11.53 11.44 3.36
CA CYS A 72 11.20 12.10 2.10
C CYS A 72 10.45 11.20 1.11
N SER A 73 9.82 11.81 0.12
CA SER A 73 9.22 11.13 -1.04
C SER A 73 9.82 11.67 -2.34
N GLY A 74 9.21 11.33 -3.48
CA GLY A 74 9.52 11.95 -4.77
C GLY A 74 9.35 13.48 -4.79
N PHE A 75 8.58 14.06 -3.87
CA PHE A 75 8.33 15.50 -3.81
C PHE A 75 9.32 16.24 -2.89
N GLY A 76 9.53 17.52 -3.17
CA GLY A 76 10.45 18.40 -2.44
C GLY A 76 11.92 18.28 -2.87
N ASN A 77 12.80 19.08 -2.27
CA ASN A 77 14.22 19.20 -2.59
C ASN A 77 15.20 19.23 -1.39
N VAL A 78 14.73 19.33 -0.13
CA VAL A 78 15.53 19.37 1.11
C VAL A 78 16.59 18.26 1.11
N ARG A 79 16.22 17.03 0.75
CA ARG A 79 17.15 15.89 0.70
C ARG A 79 18.42 16.12 -0.14
N TYR A 80 18.36 16.95 -1.18
CA TYR A 80 19.50 17.24 -2.05
C TYR A 80 20.48 18.25 -1.44
N PHE A 81 20.01 19.12 -0.54
CA PHE A 81 20.87 20.08 0.15
C PHE A 81 21.66 19.45 1.31
N PHE A 82 21.27 18.24 1.76
CA PHE A 82 21.91 17.52 2.87
C PHE A 82 22.34 16.10 2.44
N PRO A 83 23.27 15.96 1.48
CA PRO A 83 23.66 14.67 0.92
C PRO A 83 24.33 13.74 1.93
N HIS A 84 24.89 14.27 3.03
CA HIS A 84 25.52 13.48 4.09
C HIS A 84 24.53 12.89 5.11
N LYS A 85 23.32 13.47 5.25
CA LYS A 85 22.32 12.99 6.21
C LYS A 85 21.69 11.67 5.78
N ILE A 86 21.16 10.90 6.73
CA ILE A 86 20.40 9.68 6.41
C ILE A 86 19.02 10.07 5.88
N LYS A 87 18.56 9.35 4.86
CA LYS A 87 17.22 9.49 4.31
C LYS A 87 16.42 8.21 4.46
N ILE A 88 15.17 8.35 4.86
CA ILE A 88 14.15 7.32 4.68
C ILE A 88 13.29 7.78 3.51
N PHE A 89 13.43 7.13 2.36
CA PHE A 89 12.68 7.45 1.15
C PHE A 89 11.43 6.58 1.08
N LEU A 90 10.26 7.21 1.12
CA LEU A 90 8.96 6.57 0.98
C LEU A 90 8.50 6.72 -0.48
N CYS A 91 8.68 5.66 -1.26
CA CYS A 91 8.39 5.60 -2.69
C CYS A 91 6.95 5.14 -2.93
N TYR A 92 6.02 6.07 -2.72
CA TYR A 92 4.57 5.81 -2.73
C TYR A 92 3.83 6.43 -3.92
N GLU A 93 4.53 7.24 -4.69
CA GLU A 93 4.07 7.76 -5.97
C GLU A 93 4.52 6.86 -7.12
N ALA A 94 4.00 7.12 -8.32
CA ALA A 94 4.44 6.49 -9.55
C ALA A 94 5.85 6.98 -9.98
N THR A 95 6.81 6.85 -9.09
CA THR A 95 8.19 7.26 -9.26
C THR A 95 9.08 6.05 -9.08
N PHE A 96 10.14 5.98 -9.87
CA PHE A 96 11.19 5.01 -9.59
C PHE A 96 11.93 5.40 -8.30
N PRO A 97 12.38 4.42 -7.52
CA PRO A 97 13.32 4.62 -6.44
C PRO A 97 14.49 5.46 -6.93
N ILE A 98 14.73 6.60 -6.29
CA ILE A 98 15.87 7.45 -6.62
C ILE A 98 17.07 6.87 -5.87
N ASP A 99 18.15 6.58 -6.58
CA ASP A 99 19.43 6.20 -5.97
C ASP A 99 19.99 7.41 -5.21
N LEU A 100 19.59 7.54 -3.94
CA LEU A 100 19.98 8.63 -3.06
C LEU A 100 21.11 8.15 -2.14
N PRO A 101 22.21 8.92 -2.01
CA PRO A 101 23.26 8.59 -1.07
C PRO A 101 22.72 8.59 0.35
N ASN A 102 23.18 7.64 1.17
CA ASN A 102 22.76 7.45 2.56
C ASN A 102 21.23 7.33 2.71
N SER A 103 20.58 6.55 1.83
CA SER A 103 19.14 6.36 1.88
C SER A 103 18.72 4.90 2.08
N VAL A 104 17.59 4.72 2.74
CA VAL A 104 16.82 3.48 2.78
C VAL A 104 15.49 3.74 2.09
N CYS A 105 15.13 2.92 1.11
CA CYS A 105 13.89 3.06 0.35
C CYS A 105 12.85 2.05 0.84
N PHE A 106 11.65 2.54 1.12
CA PHE A 106 10.43 1.76 1.33
C PHE A 106 9.51 1.94 0.13
N SER A 107 9.02 0.85 -0.44
CA SER A 107 8.18 0.91 -1.64
C SER A 107 7.24 -0.29 -1.74
N SER A 108 6.29 -0.22 -2.67
CA SER A 108 5.51 -1.37 -3.14
C SER A 108 6.29 -2.25 -4.15
N SER A 109 7.58 -1.99 -4.42
CA SER A 109 8.44 -2.84 -5.24
C SER A 109 9.25 -3.82 -4.38
N LEU A 110 9.41 -5.05 -4.89
CA LEU A 110 10.21 -6.12 -4.27
C LEU A 110 11.73 -5.85 -4.34
N GLU A 111 12.16 -4.82 -5.06
CA GLU A 111 13.57 -4.42 -5.15
C GLU A 111 14.07 -3.66 -3.90
N HIS A 112 13.15 -3.24 -3.02
CA HIS A 112 13.42 -2.45 -1.82
C HIS A 112 12.76 -3.08 -0.58
N PHE A 113 12.83 -2.41 0.58
CA PHE A 113 12.00 -2.80 1.72
C PHE A 113 10.54 -2.67 1.32
N TYR A 114 9.87 -3.81 1.20
CA TYR A 114 8.51 -3.89 0.73
C TYR A 114 7.56 -3.38 1.83
N LEU A 115 7.21 -2.10 1.78
CA LEU A 115 6.25 -1.49 2.69
C LEU A 115 5.23 -0.76 1.83
N PRO A 116 4.21 -1.47 1.35
CA PRO A 116 3.24 -0.87 0.48
C PRO A 116 2.42 0.19 1.22
N ILE A 117 2.08 1.24 0.49
CA ILE A 117 1.43 2.46 1.00
C ILE A 117 0.14 2.20 1.79
N TYR A 118 -0.62 1.15 1.45
CA TYR A 118 -1.85 0.80 2.16
C TYR A 118 -1.60 0.26 3.58
N LEU A 119 -0.41 -0.28 3.86
CA LEU A 119 0.00 -0.63 5.22
C LEU A 119 0.37 0.61 6.04
N CYS A 120 0.82 1.68 5.38
CA CYS A 120 0.93 2.98 6.02
C CYS A 120 -0.46 3.55 6.29
N TYR A 121 -1.34 3.61 5.29
CA TYR A 121 -2.64 4.29 5.38
C TYR A 121 -3.64 3.69 6.35
N HIS A 122 -3.58 2.39 6.61
CA HIS A 122 -4.73 1.70 7.20
C HIS A 122 -4.40 0.88 8.43
N ASP A 123 -3.27 1.18 9.05
CA ASP A 123 -2.76 0.50 10.22
C ASP A 123 -2.59 -1.02 10.00
N PHE A 124 -2.06 -1.70 11.02
CA PHE A 124 -1.89 -3.15 11.04
C PHE A 124 -3.21 -3.91 10.80
N ASP A 125 -4.36 -3.26 11.01
CA ASP A 125 -5.69 -3.83 10.81
C ASP A 125 -5.96 -4.23 9.36
N LEU A 126 -5.42 -3.49 8.37
CA LEU A 126 -5.56 -3.91 6.97
C LEU A 126 -4.79 -5.18 6.67
N TYR A 127 -3.59 -5.26 7.25
CA TYR A 127 -2.74 -6.42 7.13
C TYR A 127 -3.42 -7.63 7.77
N VAL A 128 -3.92 -7.50 9.00
CA VAL A 128 -4.67 -8.55 9.69
C VAL A 128 -5.92 -8.97 8.90
N PHE A 129 -6.69 -8.01 8.38
CA PHE A 129 -7.84 -8.29 7.51
C PHE A 129 -7.45 -9.18 6.32
N LEU A 130 -6.38 -8.82 5.62
CA LEU A 130 -5.86 -9.57 4.48
C LEU A 130 -5.42 -10.99 4.89
N LEU A 131 -4.71 -11.13 6.02
CA LEU A 131 -4.26 -12.42 6.56
C LEU A 131 -5.42 -13.33 6.99
N GLN A 132 -6.55 -12.74 7.41
CA GLN A 132 -7.79 -13.47 7.73
C GLN A 132 -8.62 -13.82 6.48
N GLY A 133 -8.02 -13.67 5.28
CA GLY A 133 -8.66 -14.00 4.00
C GLY A 133 -9.46 -12.87 3.39
N GLY A 134 -9.50 -11.69 4.02
CA GLY A 134 -10.14 -10.49 3.51
C GLY A 134 -11.65 -10.62 3.32
N ARG A 135 -12.34 -11.19 4.32
CA ARG A 135 -13.80 -11.37 4.30
C ARG A 135 -14.47 -10.24 5.08
N SER A 136 -15.39 -9.55 4.43
CA SER A 136 -16.35 -8.66 5.09
C SER A 136 -17.77 -9.16 4.84
N LEU A 137 -18.68 -8.81 5.75
CA LEU A 137 -20.10 -9.15 5.60
C LEU A 137 -20.69 -8.28 4.49
N ASP A 138 -21.46 -8.92 3.62
CA ASP A 138 -22.28 -8.22 2.63
C ASP A 138 -23.67 -8.02 3.19
N GLU A 139 -24.08 -6.77 3.33
CA GLU A 139 -25.42 -6.44 3.82
C GLU A 139 -26.46 -6.48 2.69
N LEU A 140 -26.03 -6.40 1.42
CA LEU A 140 -26.92 -6.31 0.27
C LEU A 140 -26.93 -7.57 -0.58
N ALA A 141 -28.12 -7.99 -0.97
CA ALA A 141 -28.27 -9.08 -1.92
C ALA A 141 -27.73 -8.65 -3.30
N PHE A 142 -27.11 -9.58 -4.03
CA PHE A 142 -26.54 -9.35 -5.35
C PHE A 142 -27.46 -8.60 -6.34
N GLN A 143 -28.76 -8.89 -6.30
CA GLN A 143 -29.76 -8.26 -7.18
C GLN A 143 -30.07 -6.80 -6.82
N GLN A 144 -29.75 -6.39 -5.59
CA GLN A 144 -29.93 -5.01 -5.12
C GLN A 144 -28.70 -4.15 -5.42
N LYS A 145 -27.55 -4.77 -5.72
CA LYS A 145 -26.32 -4.05 -6.03
C LYS A 145 -26.38 -3.45 -7.42
N LYS A 146 -25.92 -2.21 -7.53
CA LYS A 146 -25.62 -1.52 -8.79
C LYS A 146 -24.40 -2.16 -9.47
N ASP A 147 -24.16 -1.84 -10.74
CA ASP A 147 -23.08 -2.46 -11.50
C ASP A 147 -21.70 -1.98 -11.01
N CYS A 148 -21.31 -0.75 -11.35
CA CYS A 148 -19.95 -0.27 -11.13
C CYS A 148 -19.92 1.09 -10.42
N LEU A 149 -18.87 1.32 -9.63
CA LEU A 149 -18.53 2.65 -9.11
C LEU A 149 -17.09 3.03 -9.42
N SER A 150 -16.80 4.33 -9.45
CA SER A 150 -15.45 4.86 -9.36
C SER A 150 -15.35 6.01 -8.34
N ILE A 151 -14.18 6.15 -7.72
CA ILE A 151 -13.82 7.29 -6.88
C ILE A 151 -12.47 7.81 -7.39
N ILE A 152 -12.51 8.69 -8.39
CA ILE A 152 -11.33 9.22 -9.06
C ILE A 152 -11.28 10.73 -8.89
N SER A 153 -10.21 11.24 -8.28
CA SER A 153 -10.02 12.70 -8.13
C SER A 153 -8.93 13.28 -9.02
N ASN A 154 -7.88 12.53 -9.31
CA ASN A 154 -6.80 12.96 -10.19
C ASN A 154 -7.18 12.71 -11.66
N PRO A 155 -7.31 13.73 -12.53
CA PRO A 155 -7.64 13.53 -13.95
C PRO A 155 -6.49 12.91 -14.76
N ASN A 156 -5.26 12.91 -14.23
CA ASN A 156 -4.08 12.44 -14.96
C ASN A 156 -3.98 10.92 -14.90
N GLY A 157 -4.64 10.23 -15.82
CA GLY A 157 -4.58 8.77 -15.95
C GLY A 157 -5.20 8.29 -17.25
N GLU A 158 -4.54 8.56 -18.38
CA GLU A 158 -5.08 8.39 -19.73
C GLU A 158 -5.72 7.00 -19.97
N PHE A 159 -5.01 5.92 -19.62
CA PHE A 159 -5.53 4.57 -19.79
C PHE A 159 -6.77 4.30 -18.92
N ARG A 160 -6.73 4.70 -17.65
CA ARG A 160 -7.87 4.57 -16.73
C ARG A 160 -9.08 5.35 -17.23
N ASN A 161 -8.86 6.57 -17.70
CA ASN A 161 -9.95 7.43 -18.17
C ASN A 161 -10.60 6.84 -19.42
N ARG A 162 -9.79 6.36 -20.40
CA ARG A 162 -10.33 5.64 -21.57
C ARG A 162 -11.08 4.36 -21.18
N PHE A 163 -10.56 3.60 -20.21
CA PHE A 163 -11.24 2.41 -19.71
C PHE A 163 -12.59 2.76 -19.08
N LEU A 164 -12.64 3.82 -18.26
CA LEU A 164 -13.88 4.31 -17.65
C LEU A 164 -14.91 4.70 -18.72
N GLU A 165 -14.49 5.47 -19.74
CA GLU A 165 -15.35 5.87 -20.86
C GLU A 165 -15.94 4.64 -21.57
N GLN A 166 -15.11 3.65 -21.93
CA GLN A 166 -15.58 2.42 -22.57
C GLN A 166 -16.48 1.57 -21.66
N LEU A 167 -16.19 1.52 -20.35
CA LEU A 167 -17.04 0.80 -19.41
C LEU A 167 -18.43 1.43 -19.30
N MET A 168 -18.50 2.77 -19.32
CA MET A 168 -19.75 3.53 -19.27
C MET A 168 -20.64 3.35 -20.51
N GLU A 169 -20.10 2.89 -21.64
CA GLU A 169 -20.89 2.51 -22.83
C GLU A 169 -21.66 1.19 -22.62
N HIS A 170 -21.25 0.37 -21.66
CA HIS A 170 -21.81 -0.97 -21.43
C HIS A 170 -22.51 -1.14 -20.08
N PHE A 171 -22.16 -0.32 -19.08
CA PHE A 171 -22.65 -0.44 -17.71
C PHE A 171 -23.00 0.92 -17.13
N SER A 172 -23.92 0.93 -16.16
CA SER A 172 -24.12 2.10 -15.31
C SER A 172 -22.93 2.22 -14.35
N VAL A 173 -22.21 3.33 -14.43
CA VAL A 173 -21.07 3.65 -13.55
C VAL A 173 -21.35 4.93 -12.80
N ASP A 174 -21.40 4.85 -11.48
CA ASP A 174 -21.50 6.04 -10.61
C ASP A 174 -20.09 6.50 -10.20
N ASN A 175 -19.75 7.73 -10.56
CA ASN A 175 -18.46 8.36 -10.33
C ASN A 175 -18.58 9.39 -9.21
N TYR A 176 -17.96 9.09 -8.07
CA TYR A 176 -18.07 9.88 -6.84
C TYR A 176 -16.90 10.84 -6.62
N GLY A 177 -15.79 10.64 -7.33
CA GLY A 177 -14.60 11.50 -7.18
C GLY A 177 -14.75 12.86 -7.88
N LYS A 178 -13.70 13.69 -7.84
CA LYS A 178 -13.68 15.01 -8.53
C LYS A 178 -13.70 14.88 -10.05
N TYR A 179 -13.14 13.79 -10.58
CA TYR A 179 -13.08 13.52 -12.02
C TYR A 179 -14.31 12.73 -12.47
N ALA A 180 -14.89 13.16 -13.60
CA ALA A 180 -16.05 12.53 -14.23
C ALA A 180 -17.26 12.33 -13.30
N ASN A 181 -17.41 13.17 -12.26
CA ASN A 181 -18.49 13.05 -11.30
C ASN A 181 -19.86 13.12 -12.01
N ASN A 182 -20.72 12.16 -11.74
CA ASN A 182 -22.06 12.08 -12.31
C ASN A 182 -23.13 11.76 -11.25
N THR A 183 -22.79 11.93 -9.97
CA THR A 183 -23.67 11.67 -8.84
C THR A 183 -24.22 12.97 -8.28
N ARG A 184 -25.32 12.91 -7.51
CA ARG A 184 -25.82 14.06 -6.73
C ARG A 184 -25.29 14.07 -5.30
N ASP A 185 -24.49 13.07 -4.95
CA ASP A 185 -23.89 12.90 -3.63
C ASP A 185 -22.68 13.83 -3.48
N GLU A 186 -22.20 14.02 -2.24
CA GLU A 186 -20.96 14.78 -1.99
C GLU A 186 -19.77 14.10 -2.67
N VAL A 187 -18.84 14.91 -3.17
CA VAL A 187 -17.61 14.42 -3.77
C VAL A 187 -16.78 13.67 -2.72
N ILE A 188 -16.42 12.43 -3.04
CA ILE A 188 -15.54 11.60 -2.22
C ILE A 188 -14.10 11.82 -2.68
N ASP A 189 -13.22 12.27 -1.79
CA ASP A 189 -11.78 12.39 -2.08
C ASP A 189 -10.90 11.71 -1.02
N SER A 190 -9.58 11.90 -1.13
CA SER A 190 -8.61 11.22 -0.28
C SER A 190 -8.75 11.53 1.21
N SER A 191 -9.37 12.66 1.56
CA SER A 191 -9.67 13.00 2.95
C SER A 191 -10.83 12.17 3.53
N CYS A 192 -11.68 11.61 2.67
CA CYS A 192 -12.86 10.86 3.06
C CYS A 192 -12.58 9.37 3.32
N TRP A 193 -11.42 8.84 2.96
CA TRP A 193 -11.16 7.38 3.05
C TRP A 193 -11.22 6.79 4.47
N TYR A 194 -11.11 7.63 5.49
CA TYR A 194 -11.26 7.25 6.90
C TYR A 194 -12.70 7.37 7.41
N ASP A 195 -13.59 7.92 6.60
CA ASP A 195 -14.99 8.06 6.95
C ASP A 195 -15.71 6.74 6.73
N PRO A 196 -16.28 6.11 7.78
CA PRO A 196 -16.97 4.83 7.65
C PRO A 196 -18.17 4.89 6.70
N ARG A 197 -18.70 6.08 6.41
CA ARG A 197 -19.79 6.28 5.43
C ARG A 197 -19.35 5.97 4.00
N ILE A 198 -18.05 6.00 3.69
CA ILE A 198 -17.58 5.64 2.34
C ILE A 198 -17.74 4.14 2.08
N SER A 199 -17.54 3.31 3.10
CA SER A 199 -17.76 1.86 3.00
C SER A 199 -19.21 1.53 2.66
N THR A 200 -20.18 2.23 3.26
CA THR A 200 -21.61 2.02 2.96
C THR A 200 -21.97 2.45 1.54
N VAL A 201 -21.26 3.46 0.99
CA VAL A 201 -21.40 3.82 -0.43
C VAL A 201 -20.87 2.71 -1.33
N ILE A 202 -19.66 2.21 -1.06
CA ILE A 202 -18.96 1.22 -1.90
C ILE A 202 -19.72 -0.11 -1.95
N GLN A 203 -20.22 -0.59 -0.80
CA GLN A 203 -20.91 -1.89 -0.70
C GLN A 203 -22.19 -2.00 -1.55
N ARG A 204 -22.74 -0.89 -2.04
CA ARG A 204 -23.91 -0.86 -2.93
C ARG A 204 -23.64 -1.35 -4.35
N TYR A 205 -22.40 -1.66 -4.70
CA TYR A 205 -22.00 -2.00 -6.06
C TYR A 205 -21.41 -3.40 -6.15
N LYS A 206 -21.48 -4.00 -7.33
CA LYS A 206 -20.85 -5.29 -7.63
C LYS A 206 -19.36 -5.14 -7.87
N PHE A 207 -18.97 -4.08 -8.58
CA PHE A 207 -17.60 -3.81 -9.00
C PHE A 207 -17.16 -2.39 -8.64
N MET A 208 -15.86 -2.22 -8.39
CA MET A 208 -15.24 -0.92 -8.18
C MET A 208 -14.03 -0.77 -9.11
N ILE A 209 -13.95 0.36 -9.80
CA ILE A 209 -12.79 0.71 -10.61
C ILE A 209 -11.66 1.13 -9.66
N CYS A 210 -10.69 0.24 -9.50
CA CYS A 210 -9.56 0.34 -8.60
C CYS A 210 -8.26 0.56 -9.38
N MET A 211 -8.30 1.37 -10.44
CA MET A 211 -7.17 1.58 -11.33
C MET A 211 -6.26 2.71 -10.86
N GLU A 212 -4.96 2.46 -10.88
CA GLU A 212 -3.93 3.46 -10.71
C GLU A 212 -3.93 4.47 -11.86
N ASN A 213 -3.26 5.61 -11.65
CA ASN A 213 -3.09 6.63 -12.68
C ASN A 213 -2.16 6.19 -13.81
N CYS A 214 -1.26 5.24 -13.58
CA CYS A 214 -0.39 4.66 -14.60
C CYS A 214 0.01 3.22 -14.25
N SER A 215 0.59 2.52 -15.23
CA SER A 215 1.14 1.18 -15.04
C SER A 215 2.65 1.26 -14.83
N MET A 216 3.12 0.75 -13.68
CA MET A 216 4.54 0.67 -13.33
C MET A 216 4.75 -0.56 -12.44
N ARG A 217 5.84 -1.30 -12.66
CA ARG A 217 6.17 -2.49 -11.85
C ARG A 217 6.31 -2.10 -10.38
N GLY A 218 5.68 -2.87 -9.50
CA GLY A 218 5.65 -2.59 -8.07
C GLY A 218 4.76 -1.39 -7.68
N TYR A 219 3.98 -0.81 -8.60
CA TYR A 219 3.10 0.33 -8.28
C TYR A 219 1.65 -0.11 -8.08
N HIS A 220 1.38 -0.65 -6.90
CA HIS A 220 0.05 -0.99 -6.44
C HIS A 220 -0.22 -0.30 -5.08
N THR A 221 -1.33 0.44 -5.00
CA THR A 221 -1.63 1.30 -3.85
C THR A 221 -2.89 0.85 -3.10
N GLU A 222 -3.45 1.71 -2.26
CA GLU A 222 -4.69 1.50 -1.52
C GLU A 222 -5.93 1.22 -2.38
N LYS A 223 -5.90 1.54 -3.68
CA LYS A 223 -7.11 1.49 -4.53
C LYS A 223 -7.74 0.11 -4.60
N ILE A 224 -6.93 -0.93 -4.81
CA ILE A 224 -7.42 -2.32 -4.83
C ILE A 224 -7.99 -2.74 -3.47
N MET A 225 -7.45 -2.18 -2.39
CA MET A 225 -7.86 -2.47 -1.01
C MET A 225 -9.25 -1.94 -0.69
N HIS A 226 -9.69 -0.84 -1.31
CA HIS A 226 -11.05 -0.33 -1.14
C HIS A 226 -12.12 -1.31 -1.65
N GLY A 227 -11.86 -2.01 -2.75
CA GLY A 227 -12.77 -3.05 -3.23
C GLY A 227 -12.78 -4.25 -2.28
N PHE A 228 -11.60 -4.80 -1.97
CA PHE A 228 -11.49 -5.97 -1.09
C PHE A 228 -12.13 -5.76 0.28
N ARG A 229 -11.90 -4.63 0.94
CA ARG A 229 -12.47 -4.34 2.27
C ARG A 229 -13.98 -4.26 2.28
N ASN A 230 -14.58 -3.87 1.17
CA ASN A 230 -16.01 -3.64 1.06
C ASN A 230 -16.77 -4.79 0.39
N ASN A 231 -16.14 -5.96 0.23
CA ASN A 231 -16.73 -7.10 -0.48
C ASN A 231 -17.23 -6.72 -1.88
N VAL A 232 -16.45 -5.90 -2.58
CA VAL A 232 -16.70 -5.45 -3.96
C VAL A 232 -15.54 -5.92 -4.82
N ILE A 233 -15.83 -6.49 -5.99
CA ILE A 233 -14.79 -7.02 -6.88
C ILE A 233 -14.00 -5.84 -7.48
N PRO A 234 -12.69 -5.75 -7.24
CA PRO A 234 -11.87 -4.70 -7.86
C PRO A 234 -11.69 -4.95 -9.36
N ILE A 235 -11.83 -3.90 -10.16
CA ILE A 235 -11.36 -3.83 -11.54
C ILE A 235 -10.03 -3.09 -11.51
N TYR A 236 -8.92 -3.81 -11.65
CA TYR A 236 -7.59 -3.29 -11.35
C TYR A 236 -6.74 -3.10 -12.60
N TYR A 237 -6.04 -1.97 -12.63
CA TYR A 237 -4.95 -1.67 -13.56
C TYR A 237 -3.90 -0.85 -12.82
N GLY A 238 -2.63 -1.21 -12.95
CA GLY A 238 -1.53 -0.51 -12.29
C GLY A 238 -0.27 -1.34 -12.43
N ASP A 239 0.13 -1.99 -11.35
CA ASP A 239 1.26 -2.92 -11.35
C ASP A 239 1.03 -4.13 -12.26
N PRO A 240 1.83 -4.32 -13.34
CA PRO A 240 1.75 -5.52 -14.19
C PRO A 240 2.11 -6.82 -13.46
N GLU A 241 2.71 -6.73 -12.28
CA GLU A 241 3.12 -7.85 -11.43
C GLU A 241 2.24 -7.96 -10.17
N CYS A 242 1.11 -7.26 -10.13
CA CYS A 242 0.15 -7.26 -9.02
C CYS A 242 -0.30 -8.66 -8.61
N GLN A 243 -0.38 -9.60 -9.56
CA GLN A 243 -0.72 -11.02 -9.33
C GLN A 243 0.29 -11.77 -8.45
N ASN A 244 1.52 -11.26 -8.30
CA ASN A 244 2.49 -11.82 -7.36
C ASN A 244 2.13 -11.48 -5.90
N ILE A 245 1.37 -10.40 -5.69
CA ILE A 245 0.95 -9.92 -4.39
C ILE A 245 -0.49 -10.36 -4.07
N PHE A 246 -1.42 -10.11 -4.99
CA PHE A 246 -2.84 -10.40 -4.81
C PHE A 246 -3.28 -11.57 -5.67
N ASN A 247 -4.23 -12.35 -5.17
CA ASN A 247 -4.73 -13.52 -5.89
C ASN A 247 -5.46 -13.09 -7.17
N PRO A 248 -5.01 -13.48 -8.37
CA PRO A 248 -5.64 -13.08 -9.63
C PRO A 248 -7.07 -13.60 -9.80
N LYS A 249 -7.52 -14.53 -8.95
CA LYS A 249 -8.92 -14.99 -8.90
C LYS A 249 -9.84 -14.09 -8.07
N ALA A 250 -9.30 -13.16 -7.29
CA ALA A 250 -10.07 -12.29 -6.39
C ALA A 250 -10.42 -10.92 -6.99
N TYR A 251 -9.88 -10.59 -8.17
CA TYR A 251 -10.09 -9.31 -8.85
C TYR A 251 -10.05 -9.47 -10.37
N ILE A 252 -10.47 -8.45 -11.11
CA ILE A 252 -10.41 -8.40 -12.58
C ILE A 252 -9.12 -7.69 -12.98
N ASN A 253 -8.14 -8.45 -13.48
CA ASN A 253 -6.82 -7.95 -13.87
C ASN A 253 -6.81 -7.37 -15.29
N VAL A 254 -6.98 -6.04 -15.41
CA VAL A 254 -7.00 -5.36 -16.71
C VAL A 254 -5.61 -5.32 -17.36
N ASN A 255 -4.52 -5.33 -16.58
CA ASN A 255 -3.16 -5.43 -17.13
C ASN A 255 -2.99 -6.71 -17.98
N GLU A 256 -3.61 -7.81 -17.57
CA GLU A 256 -3.51 -9.12 -18.24
C GLU A 256 -4.59 -9.31 -19.31
N LEU A 257 -5.84 -8.97 -19.01
CA LEU A 257 -6.98 -9.22 -19.89
C LEU A 257 -7.07 -8.20 -21.04
N GLY A 258 -6.59 -6.97 -20.82
CA GLY A 258 -6.90 -5.83 -21.69
C GLY A 258 -8.36 -5.39 -21.55
N VAL A 259 -8.73 -4.34 -22.26
CA VAL A 259 -10.02 -3.65 -22.04
C VAL A 259 -11.23 -4.52 -22.43
N GLU A 260 -11.24 -5.05 -23.66
CA GLU A 260 -12.38 -5.82 -24.20
C GLU A 260 -12.73 -7.04 -23.34
N LYS A 261 -11.74 -7.89 -23.05
CA LYS A 261 -11.94 -9.10 -22.23
C LYS A 261 -12.31 -8.76 -20.78
N SER A 262 -11.84 -7.63 -20.25
CA SER A 262 -12.25 -7.17 -18.93
C SER A 262 -13.74 -6.81 -18.91
N ILE A 263 -14.22 -6.07 -19.92
CA ILE A 263 -15.64 -5.73 -20.08
C ILE A 263 -16.50 -6.99 -20.24
N GLU A 264 -16.04 -7.97 -21.02
CA GLU A 264 -16.70 -9.27 -21.14
C GLU A 264 -16.76 -10.03 -19.82
N LYS A 265 -15.67 -10.06 -19.05
CA LYS A 265 -15.62 -10.70 -17.74
C LYS A 265 -16.56 -10.01 -16.75
N ILE A 266 -16.62 -8.67 -16.74
CA ILE A 266 -17.55 -7.90 -15.92
C ILE A 266 -18.99 -8.26 -16.29
N ARG A 267 -19.32 -8.34 -17.59
CA ARG A 267 -20.66 -8.72 -18.07
C ARG A 267 -21.06 -10.12 -17.62
N PHE A 268 -20.14 -11.06 -17.74
CA PHE A 268 -20.37 -12.45 -17.31
C PHE A 268 -20.64 -12.51 -15.80
N LEU A 269 -19.82 -11.86 -14.99
CA LEU A 269 -19.96 -11.85 -13.53
C LEU A 269 -21.22 -11.08 -13.08
N SER A 270 -21.59 -9.99 -13.74
CA SER A 270 -22.76 -9.18 -13.36
C SER A 270 -24.10 -9.91 -13.54
N GLN A 271 -24.09 -10.98 -14.36
CA GLN A 271 -25.24 -11.83 -14.68
C GLN A 271 -25.17 -13.22 -14.00
N ASN A 272 -24.05 -13.57 -13.39
CA ASN A 272 -23.83 -14.89 -12.81
C ASN A 272 -23.45 -14.81 -11.33
N LEU A 273 -24.46 -14.96 -10.46
CA LEU A 273 -24.30 -14.90 -9.00
C LEU A 273 -23.29 -15.92 -8.46
N LYS A 274 -23.26 -17.13 -9.03
CA LYS A 274 -22.35 -18.19 -8.56
C LYS A 274 -20.91 -17.77 -8.79
N GLU A 275 -20.58 -17.39 -10.01
CA GLU A 275 -19.22 -17.00 -10.41
C GLU A 275 -18.77 -15.71 -9.72
N TYR A 276 -19.71 -14.77 -9.53
CA TYR A 276 -19.49 -13.56 -8.74
C TYR A 276 -19.12 -13.89 -7.28
N ASN A 277 -19.89 -14.76 -6.63
CA ASN A 277 -19.63 -15.18 -5.25
C ASN A 277 -18.34 -16.01 -5.14
N GLU A 278 -18.03 -16.84 -6.12
CA GLU A 278 -16.77 -17.59 -6.16
C GLU A 278 -15.57 -16.62 -6.16
N MET A 279 -15.55 -15.63 -7.07
CA MET A 279 -14.51 -14.59 -7.11
C MET A 279 -14.44 -13.76 -5.81
N LEU A 280 -15.59 -13.38 -5.24
CA LEU A 280 -15.62 -12.69 -3.94
C LEU A 280 -15.09 -13.54 -2.78
N SER A 281 -15.24 -14.86 -2.84
CA SER A 281 -14.84 -15.76 -1.75
C SER A 281 -13.34 -16.11 -1.76
N GLU A 282 -12.66 -15.88 -2.89
CA GLU A 282 -11.24 -16.15 -3.06
C GLU A 282 -10.39 -15.37 -2.04
N PRO A 283 -9.33 -15.98 -1.47
CA PRO A 283 -8.34 -15.27 -0.66
C PRO A 283 -7.78 -14.07 -1.41
N LYS A 284 -7.59 -12.93 -0.75
CA LYS A 284 -7.17 -11.69 -1.43
C LYS A 284 -5.68 -11.66 -1.74
N ILE A 285 -4.86 -12.26 -0.87
CA ILE A 285 -3.42 -12.37 -1.07
C ILE A 285 -3.11 -13.63 -1.89
N HIS A 286 -2.18 -13.52 -2.84
CA HIS A 286 -1.63 -14.66 -3.56
C HIS A 286 -0.84 -15.55 -2.59
N SER A 287 -0.99 -16.87 -2.64
CA SER A 287 -0.35 -17.77 -1.66
C SER A 287 1.19 -17.68 -1.64
N GLY A 288 1.81 -17.35 -2.78
CA GLY A 288 3.25 -17.09 -2.90
C GLY A 288 3.67 -15.65 -2.67
N SER A 289 2.78 -14.78 -2.22
CA SER A 289 3.07 -13.37 -1.96
C SER A 289 4.07 -13.21 -0.81
N ILE A 290 4.96 -12.22 -0.93
CA ILE A 290 5.88 -11.83 0.15
C ILE A 290 5.11 -11.53 1.45
N LEU A 291 3.88 -11.01 1.34
CA LEU A 291 3.02 -10.69 2.48
C LEU A 291 2.69 -11.90 3.37
N MET A 292 2.76 -13.12 2.80
CA MET A 292 2.52 -14.40 3.48
C MET A 292 3.80 -15.07 3.99
N SER A 293 4.96 -14.46 3.76
CA SER A 293 6.24 -15.07 4.15
C SER A 293 6.54 -14.82 5.63
N ASP A 294 7.07 -15.83 6.32
CA ASP A 294 7.51 -15.70 7.71
C ASP A 294 8.47 -14.54 7.91
N SER A 295 9.39 -14.34 6.96
CA SER A 295 10.34 -13.23 6.99
C SER A 295 9.64 -11.87 6.88
N TYR A 296 8.54 -11.76 6.14
CA TYR A 296 7.73 -10.54 6.10
C TYR A 296 6.91 -10.34 7.36
N HIS A 297 6.31 -11.41 7.91
CA HIS A 297 5.65 -11.36 9.21
C HIS A 297 6.60 -10.92 10.32
N LYS A 298 7.83 -11.44 10.30
CA LYS A 298 8.93 -10.98 11.16
C LYS A 298 9.22 -9.51 10.91
N PHE A 299 9.43 -9.08 9.66
CA PHE A 299 9.66 -7.67 9.33
C PHE A 299 8.55 -6.74 9.83
N MET A 300 7.30 -7.13 9.68
CA MET A 300 6.13 -6.38 10.15
C MET A 300 5.94 -6.48 11.67
N SER A 301 6.64 -7.39 12.37
CA SER A 301 6.65 -7.37 13.83
C SER A 301 7.31 -6.09 14.32
N ARG A 302 6.67 -5.44 15.30
CA ARG A 302 7.16 -4.21 15.90
C ARG A 302 8.64 -4.32 16.32
N ALA A 303 9.03 -5.44 16.94
CA ALA A 303 10.40 -5.66 17.40
C ALA A 303 11.44 -5.70 16.27
N TYR A 304 11.15 -6.35 15.14
CA TYR A 304 12.10 -6.47 14.04
C TYR A 304 12.13 -5.21 13.16
N PHE A 305 11.00 -4.57 12.95
CA PHE A 305 10.98 -3.26 12.31
C PHE A 305 11.74 -2.24 13.17
N GLU A 306 11.46 -2.20 14.47
CA GLU A 306 12.21 -1.38 15.42
C GLU A 306 13.70 -1.73 15.35
N GLN A 307 14.10 -3.00 15.35
CA GLN A 307 15.50 -3.38 15.25
C GLN A 307 16.13 -2.99 13.91
N THR A 308 15.42 -3.14 12.79
CA THR A 308 15.91 -2.77 11.45
C THR A 308 16.11 -1.26 11.36
N ILE A 309 15.11 -0.50 11.81
CA ILE A 309 15.14 0.96 11.85
C ILE A 309 16.16 1.48 12.86
N ARG A 310 16.25 0.90 14.06
CA ARG A 310 17.27 1.19 15.07
C ARG A 310 18.66 0.85 14.54
N THR A 311 18.85 -0.27 13.83
CA THR A 311 20.12 -0.62 13.20
C THR A 311 20.50 0.42 12.15
N ILE A 312 19.56 0.82 11.28
CA ILE A 312 19.74 1.92 10.32
C ILE A 312 20.14 3.21 11.07
N PHE A 313 19.55 3.48 12.23
CA PHE A 313 19.82 4.67 13.04
C PHE A 313 21.08 4.62 13.92
N GLU A 314 21.52 3.45 14.37
CA GLU A 314 22.74 3.24 15.14
C GLU A 314 23.98 3.28 14.23
N HIS A 315 23.82 2.77 13.01
CA HIS A 315 24.83 2.79 11.96
C HIS A 315 24.82 4.10 11.15
N ALA A 316 23.76 4.89 11.25
CA ALA A 316 23.71 6.28 10.80
C ALA A 316 24.71 7.20 11.52
N GLY A 317 24.99 6.93 12.81
CA GLY A 317 25.86 7.75 13.65
C GLY A 317 27.30 7.23 13.81
N LYS A 318 27.63 6.09 13.19
CA LYS A 318 28.98 5.53 13.14
C LYS A 318 29.35 5.39 11.68
N ASP A 319 30.54 5.81 11.30
CA ASP A 319 31.05 5.69 9.93
C ASP A 319 30.79 4.29 9.37
N PHE A 320 29.70 4.13 8.59
CA PHE A 320 29.38 2.92 7.84
C PHE A 320 30.31 2.76 6.62
N PHE A 321 31.38 3.56 6.58
CA PHE A 321 32.44 3.60 5.58
C PHE A 321 33.81 3.42 6.24
N LEU A 322 33.96 2.37 7.05
CA LEU A 322 35.26 1.76 7.27
C LEU A 322 35.10 0.25 7.08
N HIS A 323 34.91 -0.18 5.84
CA HIS A 323 35.71 -1.25 5.24
C HIS A 323 35.32 -1.46 3.77
N GLN A 324 36.34 -1.30 2.92
CA GLN A 324 36.46 -1.56 1.48
C GLN A 324 35.98 -0.46 0.53
#